data_AF-A0A927P472-F1
#
_entry.id   AF-A0A927P472-F1
#
_cell.length_a   1.000
_cell.length_b   1.000
_cell.length_c   1.000
_cell.angle_alpha   90.00
_cell.angle_beta   90.00
_cell.angle_gamma   90.00
#
_symmetry.space_group_name_H-M   'P 1'
#
loop_
_entity.id
_entity.type
_entity.pdbx_description
1 polymer ?
#
loop_
_entity_poly.entity_id
_entity_poly.type
_entity_poly.pdbx_seq_one_letter_code
_entity_poly.pdbx_strand_id
1 'polypeptide(L)'
;MTLQEALAKMNELEAAQQAYNHAMGVLSLDGETAAPRNAAKGRGQTFAYLSGVTYQLLVNDQVREVLETVLSATEGVTPVEKRRAELLKEDYDDMTRIPMEEFVAYSALSNEASAVWHDAKVNNDYPLFAPYLEKLIEYQRRFASYKDDKRHPYDVMLDNFEKGSSRETLDPFFATLRKNLTPVILEVSKKPQPRTDFLTAEFPLHLQRNFSDKLMALMGIDRDCCGIAETEHPFTTNFNNQDVRITTHYHLNDLSSSMYSVIHEGGHALYELGTGDDIQFTCLASGASMGLHESQSRFYENLIGRSLPFCRALLPVIREIFPAQMAGVTPEMLYAAVNKSEPSLIRTEADELTYGNHVMIRYEMEKLMFSGDVKVAELPGLWNEMYRKYLGVEVPDDRRGILQDSHWSGGAFGYFPSYALGSAYGVQMLTAMEKDVPDLWQRIEKGDLSPATAWLKEKIHRFGRVLTPAQLLENSIGGPFDPTCYTDYLTRKFTDLYRL
;
A
#
# COMPACT_ATOMS: atom_id res chain seq x y z
N MET A 1 10.98 28.61 -25.65
CA MET A 1 12.41 28.26 -25.47
C MET A 1 12.80 27.12 -26.41
N THR A 2 14.08 26.82 -26.62
CA THR A 2 14.50 25.64 -27.40
C THR A 2 14.31 24.35 -26.60
N LEU A 3 14.24 23.18 -27.28
CA LEU A 3 14.10 21.89 -26.61
C LEU A 3 15.27 21.58 -25.66
N GLN A 4 16.51 21.89 -26.08
CA GLN A 4 17.69 21.67 -25.23
C GLN A 4 17.66 22.53 -23.96
N GLU A 5 17.24 23.79 -24.07
CA GLU A 5 17.04 24.65 -22.90
C GLU A 5 15.92 24.14 -21.99
N ALA A 6 14.82 23.63 -22.56
CA ALA A 6 13.71 23.07 -21.80
C ALA A 6 14.14 21.81 -21.03
N LEU A 7 14.86 20.87 -21.66
CA LEU A 7 15.38 19.67 -21.02
C LEU A 7 16.36 20.00 -19.89
N ALA A 8 17.26 20.96 -20.11
CA ALA A 8 18.18 21.43 -19.07
C ALA A 8 17.43 21.99 -17.85
N LYS A 9 16.42 22.84 -18.09
CA LYS A 9 15.58 23.41 -17.02
C LYS A 9 14.72 22.37 -16.30
N MET A 10 14.24 21.35 -17.01
CA MET A 10 13.51 20.23 -16.41
C MET A 10 14.42 19.41 -15.48
N ASN A 11 15.68 19.18 -15.87
CA ASN A 11 16.67 18.54 -15.01
C ASN A 11 16.95 19.36 -13.73
N GLU A 12 17.08 20.69 -13.86
CA GLU A 12 17.27 21.59 -12.72
C GLU A 12 16.07 21.58 -11.76
N LEU A 13 14.85 21.59 -12.31
CA LEU A 13 13.61 21.49 -11.53
C LEU A 13 13.58 20.20 -10.70
N GLU A 14 13.81 19.05 -11.33
CA GLU A 14 13.77 17.76 -10.62
C GLU A 14 14.89 17.63 -9.59
N ALA A 15 16.10 18.12 -9.89
CA ALA A 15 17.19 18.13 -8.90
C ALA A 15 16.82 18.96 -7.67
N ALA A 16 16.18 20.12 -7.85
CA ALA A 16 15.70 20.95 -6.75
C ALA A 16 14.57 20.24 -5.98
N GLN A 17 13.54 19.74 -6.67
CA GLN A 17 12.42 19.03 -6.04
C GLN A 17 12.90 17.81 -5.26
N GLN A 18 13.84 17.04 -5.81
CA GLN A 18 14.43 15.87 -5.13
C GLN A 18 15.13 16.28 -3.84
N ALA A 19 15.91 17.36 -3.84
CA ALA A 19 16.59 17.82 -2.64
C ALA A 19 15.61 18.22 -1.52
N TYR A 20 14.55 18.95 -1.87
CA TYR A 20 13.51 19.36 -0.93
C TYR A 20 12.69 18.16 -0.43
N ASN A 21 12.27 17.27 -1.32
CA ASN A 21 11.50 16.07 -0.98
C ASN A 21 12.32 15.11 -0.11
N HIS A 22 13.62 14.96 -0.39
CA HIS A 22 14.53 14.18 0.44
C HIS A 22 14.61 14.76 1.87
N ALA A 23 14.87 16.06 2.00
CA ALA A 23 14.93 16.71 3.31
C ALA A 23 13.61 16.58 4.09
N MET A 24 12.48 16.81 3.41
CA MET A 24 11.14 16.66 4.01
C MET A 24 10.84 15.22 4.40
N GLY A 25 11.18 14.24 3.57
CA GLY A 25 10.97 12.83 3.87
C GLY A 25 11.79 12.37 5.08
N VAL A 26 13.04 12.82 5.22
CA VAL A 26 13.86 12.54 6.42
C VAL A 26 13.24 13.16 7.67
N LEU A 27 12.73 14.39 7.58
CA LEU A 27 12.02 15.05 8.69
C LEU A 27 10.72 14.32 9.06
N SER A 28 10.02 13.77 8.06
CA SER A 28 8.81 12.97 8.27
C SER A 28 9.14 11.69 9.02
N LEU A 29 10.12 10.93 8.52
CA LEU A 29 10.56 9.69 9.14
C LEU A 29 11.07 9.89 10.57
N ASP A 30 11.91 10.89 10.81
CA ASP A 30 12.37 11.25 12.16
C ASP A 30 11.16 11.50 13.07
N GLY A 31 10.11 12.11 12.52
CA GLY A 31 8.88 12.38 13.25
C GLY A 31 8.07 11.20 13.71
N GLU A 32 8.07 10.13 12.92
CA GLU A 32 7.36 8.90 13.23
C GLU A 32 8.19 7.91 14.05
N THR A 33 9.49 8.18 14.27
CA THR A 33 10.42 7.21 14.87
C THR A 33 11.19 7.76 16.08
N ALA A 34 12.05 8.75 15.88
CA ALA A 34 13.03 9.18 16.88
C ALA A 34 12.69 10.51 17.57
N ALA A 35 11.87 11.35 16.94
CA ALA A 35 11.62 12.70 17.39
C ALA A 35 10.93 12.75 18.76
N PRO A 36 11.36 13.64 19.67
CA PRO A 36 10.63 13.91 20.91
C PRO A 36 9.22 14.42 20.61
N ARG A 37 8.22 13.97 21.40
CA ARG A 37 6.80 14.34 21.23
C ARG A 37 6.56 15.85 21.08
N ASN A 38 7.31 16.69 21.80
CA ASN A 38 7.14 18.15 21.78
C ASN A 38 7.79 18.85 20.57
N ALA A 39 8.53 18.13 19.72
CA ALA A 39 9.15 18.69 18.51
C ALA A 39 8.15 18.92 17.36
N ALA A 40 6.94 18.34 17.45
CA ALA A 40 5.94 18.37 16.39
C ALA A 40 5.62 19.78 15.87
N LYS A 41 5.49 20.77 16.76
CA LYS A 41 5.23 22.17 16.37
C LYS A 41 6.37 22.76 15.54
N GLY A 42 7.62 22.56 15.95
CA GLY A 42 8.79 23.05 15.23
C GLY A 42 8.93 22.39 13.87
N ARG A 43 8.77 21.06 13.81
CA ARG A 43 8.73 20.31 12.55
C ARG A 43 7.63 20.84 11.62
N GLY A 44 6.41 21.06 12.13
CA GLY A 44 5.30 21.59 11.34
C GLY A 44 5.59 22.96 10.71
N GLN A 45 6.29 23.85 11.42
CA GLN A 45 6.72 25.15 10.87
C GLN A 45 7.72 24.98 9.71
N THR A 46 8.69 24.06 9.86
CA THR A 46 9.65 23.74 8.79
C THR A 46 8.93 23.16 7.57
N PHE A 47 8.02 22.20 7.76
CA PHE A 47 7.21 21.62 6.69
C PHE A 47 6.44 22.69 5.92
N ALA A 48 5.74 23.59 6.62
CA ALA A 48 4.96 24.65 5.98
C ALA A 48 5.81 25.54 5.06
N TYR A 49 7.03 25.90 5.48
CA TYR A 49 7.94 26.68 4.65
C TYR A 49 8.46 25.88 3.44
N LEU A 50 8.95 24.66 3.66
CA LEU A 50 9.50 23.82 2.59
C LEU A 50 8.43 23.45 1.55
N SER A 51 7.22 23.12 1.98
CA SER A 51 6.08 22.89 1.07
C SER A 51 5.77 24.12 0.21
N GLY A 52 5.85 25.33 0.79
CA GLY A 52 5.68 26.57 0.02
C GLY A 52 6.75 26.76 -1.05
N VAL A 53 8.01 26.41 -0.74
CA VAL A 53 9.11 26.44 -1.71
C VAL A 53 8.89 25.41 -2.81
N THR A 54 8.57 24.15 -2.48
CA THR A 54 8.31 23.08 -3.46
C THR A 54 7.15 23.44 -4.38
N TYR A 55 6.09 24.06 -3.86
CA TYR A 55 4.99 24.58 -4.67
C TYR A 55 5.48 25.62 -5.70
N GLN A 56 6.25 26.62 -5.25
CA GLN A 56 6.77 27.68 -6.13
C GLN A 56 7.73 27.16 -7.20
N LEU A 57 8.50 26.10 -6.89
CA LEU A 57 9.37 25.45 -7.85
C LEU A 57 8.59 24.87 -9.04
N LEU A 58 7.46 24.20 -8.78
CA LEU A 58 6.66 23.56 -9.82
C LEU A 58 5.69 24.54 -10.50
N VAL A 59 4.96 25.32 -9.71
CA VAL A 59 3.83 26.12 -10.18
C VAL A 59 4.28 27.54 -10.56
N ASN A 60 4.82 27.69 -11.77
CA ASN A 60 5.15 28.97 -12.38
C ASN A 60 5.10 28.92 -13.92
N ASP A 61 5.11 30.09 -14.57
CA ASP A 61 4.99 30.19 -16.03
C ASP A 61 6.18 29.58 -16.78
N GLN A 62 7.39 29.67 -16.21
CA GLN A 62 8.58 29.10 -16.82
C GLN A 62 8.50 27.57 -16.88
N VAL A 63 8.05 26.92 -15.80
CA VAL A 63 7.85 25.47 -15.78
C VAL A 63 6.76 25.06 -16.75
N ARG A 64 5.65 25.81 -16.85
CA ARG A 64 4.63 25.57 -17.87
C ARG A 64 5.23 25.56 -19.28
N GLU A 65 6.00 26.59 -19.63
CA GLU A 65 6.65 26.69 -20.94
C GLU A 65 7.65 25.53 -21.17
N VAL A 66 8.42 25.13 -20.14
CA VAL A 66 9.32 23.96 -20.20
C VAL A 66 8.54 22.69 -20.54
N LEU A 67 7.51 22.37 -19.76
CA LEU A 67 6.74 21.14 -19.91
C LEU A 67 6.01 21.08 -21.26
N GLU A 68 5.39 22.19 -21.69
CA GLU A 68 4.74 22.28 -23.01
C GLU A 68 5.74 22.14 -24.17
N THR A 69 6.94 22.70 -24.03
CA THR A 69 8.02 22.57 -25.04
C THR A 69 8.46 21.11 -25.16
N VAL A 70 8.69 20.41 -24.05
CA VAL A 70 9.11 18.99 -24.08
C VAL A 70 7.99 18.10 -24.61
N LEU A 71 6.74 18.32 -24.18
CA LEU A 71 5.59 17.50 -24.59
C LEU A 71 5.20 17.66 -26.06
N SER A 72 5.42 18.85 -26.64
CA SER A 72 5.14 19.14 -28.05
C SER A 72 6.23 18.69 -29.03
N ALA A 73 7.43 18.36 -28.53
CA ALA A 73 8.52 17.89 -29.37
C ALA A 73 8.23 16.50 -29.96
N THR A 74 8.47 16.35 -31.26
CA THR A 74 8.33 15.09 -32.00
C THR A 74 9.66 14.40 -32.29
N GLU A 75 10.77 15.15 -32.27
CA GLU A 75 12.13 14.69 -32.50
C GLU A 75 13.06 15.26 -31.43
N GLY A 76 14.17 14.55 -31.13
CA GLY A 76 15.17 15.02 -30.17
C GLY A 76 14.76 14.93 -28.69
N VAL A 77 13.62 14.28 -28.38
CA VAL A 77 13.17 13.95 -27.02
C VAL A 77 13.06 12.43 -26.87
N THR A 78 13.64 11.88 -25.83
CA THR A 78 13.55 10.44 -25.54
C THR A 78 12.21 10.08 -24.90
N PRO A 79 11.76 8.81 -24.98
CA PRO A 79 10.55 8.37 -24.28
C PRO A 79 10.58 8.62 -22.77
N VAL A 80 11.75 8.49 -22.13
CA VAL A 80 11.94 8.72 -20.69
C VAL A 80 11.80 10.20 -20.36
N GLU A 81 12.42 11.10 -21.13
CA GLU A 81 12.26 12.56 -20.94
C GLU A 81 10.82 13.00 -21.16
N LYS A 82 10.14 12.43 -22.16
CA LYS A 82 8.73 12.70 -22.41
C LYS A 82 7.87 12.24 -21.23
N ARG A 83 8.14 11.05 -20.69
CA ARG A 83 7.42 10.53 -19.52
C ARG A 83 7.63 11.37 -18.26
N ARG A 84 8.85 11.87 -18.02
CA ARG A 84 9.13 12.84 -16.94
C ARG A 84 8.26 14.09 -17.09
N ALA A 85 8.21 14.66 -18.29
CA ALA A 85 7.40 15.83 -18.56
C ALA A 85 5.89 15.55 -18.40
N GLU A 86 5.40 14.36 -18.77
CA GLU A 86 4.00 13.96 -18.57
C GLU A 86 3.62 13.95 -17.09
N LEU A 87 4.42 13.32 -16.23
CA LEU A 87 4.15 13.23 -14.80
C LEU A 87 4.29 14.59 -14.10
N LEU A 88 5.33 15.35 -14.42
CA LEU A 88 5.48 16.72 -13.89
C LEU A 88 4.33 17.62 -14.35
N LYS A 89 3.79 17.41 -15.56
CA LYS A 89 2.64 18.15 -16.06
C LYS A 89 1.35 17.75 -15.37
N GLU A 90 1.19 16.48 -15.04
CA GLU A 90 0.08 16.00 -14.21
C GLU A 90 0.12 16.65 -12.82
N ASP A 91 1.28 16.64 -12.16
CA ASP A 91 1.47 17.30 -10.85
C ASP A 91 1.22 18.82 -10.94
N TYR A 92 1.72 19.48 -11.99
CA TYR A 92 1.49 20.90 -12.25
C TYR A 92 0.00 21.21 -12.43
N ASP A 93 -0.70 20.41 -13.23
CA ASP A 93 -2.12 20.60 -13.52
C ASP A 93 -2.97 20.37 -12.28
N ASP A 94 -2.67 19.34 -11.50
CA ASP A 94 -3.36 19.06 -10.25
C ASP A 94 -3.21 20.21 -9.25
N MET A 95 -2.01 20.78 -9.11
CA MET A 95 -1.77 21.91 -8.21
C MET A 95 -2.40 23.21 -8.71
N THR A 96 -2.54 23.41 -10.03
CA THR A 96 -3.06 24.67 -10.59
C THR A 96 -4.57 24.69 -10.80
N ARG A 97 -5.21 23.52 -10.96
CA ARG A 97 -6.67 23.41 -11.14
C ARG A 97 -7.44 23.64 -9.85
N ILE A 98 -6.85 23.32 -8.69
CA ILE A 98 -7.49 23.50 -7.39
C ILE A 98 -7.23 24.93 -6.90
N PRO A 99 -8.28 25.73 -6.60
CA PRO A 99 -8.09 27.05 -6.01
C PRO A 99 -7.33 26.97 -4.69
N MET A 100 -6.29 27.79 -4.52
CA MET A 100 -5.44 27.82 -3.33
C MET A 100 -6.26 27.96 -2.03
N GLU A 101 -7.27 28.82 -2.02
CA GLU A 101 -8.15 29.03 -0.86
C GLU A 101 -8.90 27.75 -0.47
N GLU A 102 -9.37 26.97 -1.45
CA GLU A 102 -10.03 25.70 -1.17
C GLU A 102 -9.04 24.64 -0.69
N PHE A 103 -7.85 24.57 -1.28
CA PHE A 103 -6.80 23.65 -0.85
C PHE A 103 -6.39 23.88 0.61
N VAL A 104 -6.18 25.15 0.99
CA VAL A 104 -5.85 25.53 2.37
C VAL A 104 -6.99 25.18 3.33
N ALA A 105 -8.23 25.49 2.96
CA ALA A 105 -9.40 25.18 3.78
C ALA A 105 -9.61 23.66 3.95
N TYR A 106 -9.40 22.88 2.89
CA TYR A 106 -9.41 21.41 2.94
C TYR A 106 -8.30 20.84 3.82
N SER A 107 -7.09 21.41 3.75
CA SER A 107 -5.96 20.96 4.57
C SER A 107 -6.23 21.18 6.06
N ALA A 108 -6.79 22.33 6.43
CA ALA A 108 -7.23 22.60 7.80
C ALA A 108 -8.36 21.65 8.24
N LEU A 109 -9.37 21.46 7.39
CA LEU A 109 -10.47 20.53 7.63
C LEU A 109 -9.99 19.09 7.86
N SER A 110 -9.09 18.58 7.02
CA SER A 110 -8.56 17.21 7.13
C SER A 110 -7.78 17.00 8.43
N ASN A 111 -7.00 18.01 8.87
CA ASN A 111 -6.29 17.94 10.14
C ASN A 111 -7.27 17.91 11.33
N GLU A 112 -8.28 18.79 11.32
CA GLU A 112 -9.32 18.83 12.35
C GLU A 112 -10.14 17.54 12.36
N ALA A 113 -10.56 17.05 11.19
CA ALA A 113 -11.33 15.83 11.02
C ALA A 113 -10.59 14.60 11.54
N SER A 114 -9.27 14.52 11.35
CA SER A 114 -8.46 13.42 11.87
C SER A 114 -8.38 13.43 13.40
N ALA A 115 -8.25 14.61 14.01
CA ALA A 115 -8.31 14.74 15.47
C ALA A 115 -9.70 14.37 16.02
N VAL A 116 -10.77 14.87 15.41
CA VAL A 116 -12.15 14.56 15.80
C VAL A 116 -12.48 13.08 15.60
N TRP A 117 -12.00 12.47 14.52
CA TRP A 117 -12.15 11.02 14.28
C TRP A 117 -11.47 10.20 15.38
N HIS A 118 -10.29 10.61 15.85
CA HIS A 118 -9.61 9.92 16.94
C HIS A 118 -10.46 9.94 18.21
N ASP A 119 -10.97 11.11 18.59
CA ASP A 119 -11.86 11.27 19.74
C ASP A 119 -13.17 10.48 19.57
N ALA A 120 -13.76 10.51 18.37
CA ALA A 120 -14.97 9.74 18.04
C ALA A 120 -14.73 8.23 18.16
N LYS A 121 -13.59 7.72 17.67
CA LYS A 121 -13.22 6.30 17.77
C LYS A 121 -13.02 5.86 19.21
N VAL A 122 -12.30 6.67 20.01
CA VAL A 122 -12.07 6.39 21.43
C VAL A 122 -13.38 6.35 22.22
N ASN A 123 -14.29 7.30 21.94
CA ASN A 123 -15.56 7.43 22.64
C ASN A 123 -16.71 6.61 22.03
N ASN A 124 -16.48 5.92 20.91
CA ASN A 124 -17.52 5.23 20.16
C ASN A 124 -18.70 6.15 19.77
N ASP A 125 -18.39 7.33 19.23
CA ASP A 125 -19.34 8.40 18.94
C ASP A 125 -19.25 8.83 17.47
N TYR A 126 -19.79 8.02 16.55
CA TYR A 126 -19.83 8.38 15.13
C TYR A 126 -20.53 9.72 14.83
N PRO A 127 -21.65 10.08 15.49
CA PRO A 127 -22.27 11.39 15.32
C PRO A 127 -21.31 12.58 15.48
N LEU A 128 -20.27 12.47 16.31
CA LEU A 128 -19.22 13.50 16.43
C LEU A 128 -18.42 13.68 15.14
N PHE A 129 -18.13 12.60 14.41
CA PHE A 129 -17.34 12.61 13.19
C PHE A 129 -18.16 12.87 11.91
N ALA A 130 -19.44 12.47 11.89
CA ALA A 130 -20.30 12.54 10.71
C ALA A 130 -20.31 13.92 9.99
N PRO A 131 -20.37 15.09 10.69
CA PRO A 131 -20.34 16.40 10.03
C PRO A 131 -19.02 16.70 9.32
N TYR A 132 -17.90 16.14 9.80
CA TYR A 132 -16.59 16.29 9.17
C TYR A 132 -16.48 15.41 7.94
N LEU A 133 -16.96 14.17 8.03
CA LEU A 133 -17.00 13.26 6.89
C LEU A 133 -17.83 13.84 5.73
N GLU A 134 -18.98 14.46 6.01
CA GLU A 134 -19.80 15.14 5.01
C GLU A 134 -19.04 16.25 4.28
N LYS A 135 -18.37 17.14 5.02
CA LYS A 135 -17.54 18.21 4.44
C LYS A 135 -16.38 17.66 3.61
N LEU A 136 -15.72 16.59 4.07
CA LEU A 136 -14.62 15.95 3.33
C LEU A 136 -15.11 15.40 1.99
N ILE A 137 -16.27 14.73 1.96
CA ILE A 137 -16.90 14.23 0.74
C ILE A 137 -17.23 15.39 -0.22
N GLU A 138 -17.76 16.50 0.29
CA GLU A 138 -18.06 17.70 -0.51
C GLU A 138 -16.81 18.30 -1.16
N TYR A 139 -15.72 18.49 -0.40
CA TYR A 139 -14.45 18.97 -0.94
C TYR A 139 -13.90 18.02 -2.01
N GLN A 140 -13.94 16.72 -1.77
CA GLN A 140 -13.45 15.73 -2.72
C GLN A 140 -14.26 15.71 -4.02
N ARG A 141 -15.59 15.92 -3.95
CA ARG A 141 -16.41 16.14 -5.16
C ARG A 141 -15.98 17.38 -5.93
N ARG A 142 -15.75 18.51 -5.25
CA ARG A 142 -15.28 19.74 -5.91
C ARG A 142 -13.90 19.55 -6.54
N PHE A 143 -12.95 18.97 -5.82
CA PHE A 143 -11.60 18.70 -6.32
C PHE A 143 -11.63 17.77 -7.52
N ALA A 144 -12.44 16.72 -7.49
CA ALA A 144 -12.63 15.86 -8.65
C ALA A 144 -13.18 16.65 -9.85
N SER A 145 -14.15 17.55 -9.65
CA SER A 145 -14.70 18.38 -10.73
C SER A 145 -13.70 19.39 -11.30
N TYR A 146 -12.77 19.90 -10.49
CA TYR A 146 -11.67 20.76 -10.96
C TYR A 146 -10.68 19.99 -11.84
N LYS A 147 -10.48 18.69 -11.54
CA LYS A 147 -9.63 17.81 -12.34
C LYS A 147 -10.30 17.37 -13.64
N ASP A 148 -11.53 16.87 -13.55
CA ASP A 148 -12.32 16.39 -14.69
C ASP A 148 -13.83 16.43 -14.35
N ASP A 149 -14.55 17.40 -14.92
CA ASP A 149 -15.98 17.62 -14.70
C ASP A 149 -16.90 16.65 -15.45
N LYS A 150 -16.34 15.82 -16.35
CA LYS A 150 -17.07 14.83 -17.15
C LYS A 150 -17.01 13.45 -16.54
N ARG A 151 -15.96 13.15 -15.76
CA ARG A 151 -15.82 11.89 -15.04
C ARG A 151 -16.62 11.92 -13.73
N HIS A 152 -17.11 10.75 -13.33
CA HIS A 152 -17.71 10.63 -12.00
C HIS A 152 -16.65 10.90 -10.93
N PRO A 153 -16.95 11.66 -9.86
CA PRO A 153 -15.96 12.05 -8.86
C PRO A 153 -15.16 10.87 -8.28
N TYR A 154 -15.85 9.77 -7.98
CA TYR A 154 -15.20 8.58 -7.44
C TYR A 154 -14.21 7.93 -8.42
N ASP A 155 -14.46 7.97 -9.73
CA ASP A 155 -13.52 7.43 -10.72
C ASP A 155 -12.25 8.29 -10.81
N VAL A 156 -12.35 9.60 -10.57
CA VAL A 156 -11.16 10.50 -10.46
C VAL A 156 -10.35 10.15 -9.21
N MET A 157 -11.01 9.87 -8.09
CA MET A 157 -10.35 9.47 -6.84
C MET A 157 -9.65 8.11 -6.95
N LEU A 158 -10.27 7.13 -7.60
CA LEU A 158 -9.65 5.83 -7.88
C LEU A 158 -8.38 5.99 -8.73
N ASP A 159 -8.45 6.83 -9.76
CA ASP A 159 -7.34 7.12 -10.69
C ASP A 159 -6.13 7.77 -10.01
N ASN A 160 -6.32 8.51 -8.91
CA ASN A 160 -5.23 9.12 -8.14
C ASN A 160 -4.31 8.09 -7.48
N PHE A 161 -4.84 6.91 -7.13
CA PHE A 161 -4.08 5.86 -6.41
C PHE A 161 -3.68 4.69 -7.30
N GLU A 162 -4.50 4.41 -8.32
CA GLU A 162 -4.24 3.39 -9.34
C GLU A 162 -4.57 3.96 -10.72
N LYS A 163 -3.57 4.52 -11.40
CA LYS A 163 -3.77 5.21 -12.68
C LYS A 163 -4.42 4.30 -13.72
N GLY A 164 -5.55 4.74 -14.27
CA GLY A 164 -6.41 4.00 -15.20
C GLY A 164 -7.55 3.21 -14.52
N SER A 165 -7.62 3.20 -13.19
CA SER A 165 -8.70 2.52 -12.46
C SER A 165 -10.00 3.31 -12.44
N SER A 166 -11.13 2.61 -12.39
CA SER A 166 -12.47 3.17 -12.34
C SER A 166 -13.45 2.14 -11.78
N ARG A 167 -14.71 2.54 -11.57
CA ARG A 167 -15.77 1.58 -11.24
C ARG A 167 -15.98 0.52 -12.33
N GLU A 168 -15.79 0.88 -13.61
CA GLU A 168 -15.92 -0.06 -14.72
C GLU A 168 -14.93 -1.23 -14.62
N THR A 169 -13.71 -0.97 -14.16
CA THR A 169 -12.68 -2.00 -13.98
C THR A 169 -12.80 -2.72 -12.63
N LEU A 170 -13.20 -2.02 -11.57
CA LEU A 170 -13.25 -2.58 -10.20
C LEU A 170 -14.55 -3.33 -9.86
N ASP A 171 -15.70 -2.96 -10.42
CA ASP A 171 -16.96 -3.64 -10.14
C ASP A 171 -16.91 -5.13 -10.53
N PRO A 172 -16.40 -5.53 -11.71
CA PRO A 172 -16.22 -6.94 -12.06
C PRO A 172 -15.24 -7.68 -11.14
N PHE A 173 -14.15 -7.02 -10.72
CA PHE A 173 -13.15 -7.59 -9.81
C PHE A 173 -13.79 -7.92 -8.45
N PHE A 174 -14.46 -6.95 -7.82
CA PHE A 174 -15.09 -7.16 -6.52
C PHE A 174 -16.33 -8.06 -6.59
N ALA A 175 -17.07 -8.06 -7.70
CA ALA A 175 -18.16 -9.02 -7.91
C ALA A 175 -17.63 -10.47 -7.94
N THR A 176 -16.49 -10.70 -8.60
CA THR A 176 -15.82 -12.00 -8.66
C THR A 176 -15.33 -12.43 -7.28
N LEU A 177 -14.63 -11.54 -6.57
CA LEU A 177 -14.17 -11.75 -5.19
C LEU A 177 -15.32 -12.16 -4.27
N ARG A 178 -16.40 -11.37 -4.25
CA ARG A 178 -17.59 -11.64 -3.44
C ARG A 178 -18.19 -13.00 -3.73
N LYS A 179 -18.39 -13.32 -5.02
CA LYS A 179 -19.04 -14.55 -5.47
C LYS A 179 -18.24 -15.79 -5.06
N ASN A 180 -16.93 -15.74 -5.21
CA ASN A 180 -16.08 -16.91 -5.06
C ASN A 180 -15.56 -17.10 -3.62
N LEU A 181 -15.22 -16.02 -2.91
CA LEU A 181 -14.58 -16.12 -1.58
C LEU A 181 -15.55 -16.15 -0.42
N THR A 182 -16.70 -15.46 -0.49
CA THR A 182 -17.66 -15.45 0.62
C THR A 182 -18.10 -16.87 1.04
N PRO A 183 -18.44 -17.79 0.12
CA PRO A 183 -18.76 -19.17 0.50
C PRO A 183 -17.59 -19.90 1.18
N VAL A 184 -16.37 -19.72 0.69
CA VAL A 184 -15.16 -20.35 1.26
C VAL A 184 -14.90 -19.84 2.67
N ILE A 185 -14.98 -18.53 2.89
CA ILE A 185 -14.86 -17.89 4.20
C ILE A 185 -15.84 -18.50 5.20
N LEU A 186 -17.11 -18.64 4.80
CA LEU A 186 -18.14 -19.21 5.66
C LEU A 186 -17.90 -20.70 5.97
N GLU A 187 -17.36 -21.49 5.04
CA GLU A 187 -17.01 -22.89 5.32
C GLU A 187 -15.76 -23.02 6.21
N VAL A 188 -14.72 -22.21 5.98
CA VAL A 188 -13.52 -22.15 6.83
C VAL A 188 -13.90 -21.78 8.27
N SER A 189 -14.82 -20.83 8.46
CA SER A 189 -15.26 -20.40 9.79
C SER A 189 -15.90 -21.53 10.64
N LYS A 190 -16.34 -22.62 10.02
CA LYS A 190 -16.95 -23.78 10.70
C LYS A 190 -15.94 -24.86 11.08
N LYS A 191 -14.69 -24.75 10.64
CA LYS A 191 -13.64 -25.75 10.85
C LYS A 191 -12.77 -25.39 12.06
N PRO A 192 -12.12 -26.38 12.72
CA PRO A 192 -11.17 -26.11 13.80
C PRO A 192 -10.00 -25.24 13.33
N GLN A 193 -9.63 -24.25 14.13
CA GLN A 193 -8.53 -23.35 13.83
C GLN A 193 -7.16 -24.00 14.11
N PRO A 194 -6.12 -23.69 13.30
CA PRO A 194 -4.76 -24.13 13.58
C PRO A 194 -4.25 -23.68 14.96
N ARG A 195 -3.33 -24.46 15.53
CA ARG A 195 -2.63 -24.12 16.77
C ARG A 195 -1.70 -22.92 16.55
N THR A 196 -1.81 -21.87 17.37
CA THR A 196 -0.99 -20.64 17.26
C THR A 196 -0.26 -20.24 18.56
N ASP A 197 -0.39 -20.98 19.66
CA ASP A 197 0.17 -20.59 20.97
C ASP A 197 1.69 -20.37 20.95
N PHE A 198 2.42 -21.08 20.09
CA PHE A 198 3.87 -20.92 19.95
C PHE A 198 4.27 -19.57 19.31
N LEU A 199 3.34 -18.82 18.69
CA LEU A 199 3.56 -17.47 18.17
C LEU A 199 3.19 -16.37 19.18
N THR A 200 2.53 -16.74 20.28
CA THR A 200 2.05 -15.81 21.32
C THR A 200 2.71 -16.00 22.68
N ALA A 201 3.75 -16.84 22.74
CA ALA A 201 4.68 -16.92 23.86
C ALA A 201 5.40 -15.60 24.11
N GLU A 202 6.26 -15.52 25.13
CA GLU A 202 7.08 -14.33 25.36
C GLU A 202 8.28 -14.27 24.39
N PHE A 203 8.38 -13.17 23.63
CA PHE A 203 9.44 -12.87 22.69
C PHE A 203 10.11 -11.55 23.07
N PRO A 204 11.26 -11.55 23.76
CA PRO A 204 11.93 -10.33 24.17
C PRO A 204 12.24 -9.40 22.99
N LEU A 205 11.87 -8.13 23.10
CA LEU A 205 11.91 -7.16 21.99
C LEU A 205 13.33 -6.99 21.41
N HIS A 206 14.37 -7.07 22.23
CA HIS A 206 15.76 -6.98 21.77
C HIS A 206 16.17 -8.20 20.91
N LEU A 207 15.60 -9.38 21.16
CA LEU A 207 15.79 -10.56 20.32
C LEU A 207 14.96 -10.47 19.04
N GLN A 208 13.77 -9.87 19.09
CA GLN A 208 12.98 -9.59 17.89
C GLN A 208 13.72 -8.63 16.93
N ARG A 209 14.44 -7.62 17.45
CA ARG A 209 15.31 -6.76 16.62
C ARG A 209 16.39 -7.55 15.87
N ASN A 210 17.11 -8.44 16.55
CA ASN A 210 18.08 -9.34 15.92
C ASN A 210 17.39 -10.28 14.89
N PHE A 211 16.18 -10.76 15.21
CA PHE A 211 15.40 -11.54 14.28
C PHE A 211 15.00 -10.74 13.03
N SER A 212 14.66 -9.45 13.15
CA SER A 212 14.41 -8.57 12.00
C SER A 212 15.63 -8.46 11.08
N ASP A 213 16.84 -8.32 11.63
CA ASP A 213 18.07 -8.31 10.79
C ASP A 213 18.24 -9.62 10.02
N LYS A 214 17.97 -10.77 10.66
CA LYS A 214 18.00 -12.09 10.00
C LYS A 214 16.90 -12.26 8.95
N LEU A 215 15.71 -11.72 9.19
CA LEU A 215 14.61 -11.70 8.22
C LEU A 215 14.98 -10.86 6.99
N MET A 216 15.50 -9.66 7.19
CA MET A 216 15.96 -8.80 6.09
C MET A 216 17.04 -9.50 5.27
N ALA A 217 18.01 -10.15 5.93
CA ALA A 217 19.02 -10.95 5.24
C ALA A 217 18.43 -12.15 4.47
N LEU A 218 17.47 -12.88 5.06
CA LEU A 218 16.75 -13.97 4.38
C LEU A 218 15.98 -13.48 3.15
N MET A 219 15.47 -12.25 3.18
CA MET A 219 14.82 -11.60 2.05
C MET A 219 15.81 -11.11 0.98
N GLY A 220 17.12 -11.11 1.27
CA GLY A 220 18.14 -10.55 0.40
C GLY A 220 18.24 -9.02 0.47
N ILE A 221 17.72 -8.41 1.53
CA ILE A 221 17.79 -6.96 1.76
C ILE A 221 19.12 -6.61 2.42
N ASP A 222 19.89 -5.76 1.75
CA ASP A 222 21.15 -5.23 2.27
C ASP A 222 20.88 -4.12 3.31
N ARG A 223 21.45 -4.28 4.51
CA ARG A 223 21.33 -3.30 5.61
C ARG A 223 22.13 -2.02 5.35
N ASP A 224 23.09 -2.04 4.43
CA ASP A 224 23.82 -0.85 4.01
C ASP A 224 22.96 0.05 3.10
N CYS A 225 21.93 -0.51 2.45
CA CYS A 225 21.00 0.21 1.58
C CYS A 225 19.59 0.36 2.18
N CYS A 226 19.27 -0.40 3.23
CA CYS A 226 17.96 -0.41 3.84
C CYS A 226 18.02 -0.29 5.37
N GLY A 227 17.42 0.76 5.94
CA GLY A 227 17.29 0.99 7.39
C GLY A 227 16.01 0.38 7.99
N ILE A 228 16.02 0.09 9.30
CA ILE A 228 14.84 -0.32 10.07
C ILE A 228 14.74 0.53 11.34
N ALA A 229 13.53 0.98 11.67
CA ALA A 229 13.22 1.69 12.90
C ALA A 229 11.89 1.22 13.49
N GLU A 230 11.55 1.71 14.68
CA GLU A 230 10.29 1.38 15.37
C GLU A 230 9.29 2.53 15.24
N THR A 231 8.02 2.18 15.04
CA THR A 231 6.89 3.12 15.02
C THR A 231 5.60 2.41 15.44
N GLU A 232 4.52 3.16 15.68
CA GLU A 232 3.21 2.58 16.02
C GLU A 232 2.55 1.90 14.81
N HIS A 233 2.68 2.50 13.62
CA HIS A 233 2.10 2.01 12.36
C HIS A 233 3.21 1.78 11.32
N PRO A 234 3.61 0.52 11.08
CA PRO A 234 4.66 0.20 10.11
C PRO A 234 4.42 0.82 8.73
N PHE A 235 5.51 1.25 8.10
CA PHE A 235 5.55 1.81 6.76
C PHE A 235 6.95 1.71 6.15
N THR A 236 7.00 1.90 4.82
CA THR A 236 8.22 2.02 4.02
C THR A 236 8.32 3.42 3.43
N THR A 237 9.52 4.00 3.43
CA THR A 237 9.85 5.22 2.71
C THR A 237 11.17 5.04 1.96
N ASN A 238 11.33 5.73 0.84
CA ASN A 238 12.56 5.70 0.03
C ASN A 238 13.07 7.13 -0.23
N PHE A 239 14.38 7.25 -0.45
CA PHE A 239 15.02 8.50 -0.88
C PHE A 239 15.76 8.34 -2.21
N ASN A 240 16.23 7.13 -2.47
CA ASN A 240 16.76 6.60 -3.73
C ASN A 240 16.92 5.07 -3.56
N ASN A 241 17.37 4.38 -4.60
CA ASN A 241 17.57 2.92 -4.57
C ASN A 241 18.74 2.41 -3.68
N GLN A 242 19.39 3.30 -2.93
CA GLN A 242 20.43 2.99 -1.94
C GLN A 242 20.11 3.51 -0.52
N ASP A 243 18.98 4.19 -0.33
CA ASP A 243 18.48 4.57 1.00
C ASP A 243 16.97 4.39 1.04
N VAL A 244 16.57 3.18 1.43
CA VAL A 244 15.20 2.81 1.71
C VAL A 244 15.07 2.52 3.20
N ARG A 245 13.94 2.85 3.83
CA ARG A 245 13.77 2.68 5.26
C ARG A 245 12.41 2.08 5.55
N ILE A 246 12.43 0.96 6.24
CA ILE A 246 11.24 0.28 6.74
C ILE A 246 11.08 0.56 8.22
N THR A 247 9.86 0.38 8.73
CA THR A 247 9.59 0.47 10.16
C THR A 247 8.77 -0.72 10.62
N THR A 248 8.80 -1.03 11.91
CA THR A 248 8.01 -2.12 12.49
C THR A 248 7.58 -1.81 13.93
N HIS A 249 6.67 -2.60 14.49
CA HIS A 249 6.24 -2.52 15.88
C HIS A 249 6.39 -3.89 16.53
N TYR A 250 7.20 -3.98 17.59
CA TYR A 250 7.42 -5.23 18.32
C TYR A 250 6.44 -5.39 19.48
N HIS A 251 5.78 -6.55 19.56
CA HIS A 251 4.93 -6.92 20.68
C HIS A 251 5.54 -8.10 21.44
N LEU A 252 5.54 -8.04 22.78
CA LEU A 252 6.12 -9.09 23.62
C LEU A 252 5.48 -10.47 23.40
N ASN A 253 4.18 -10.51 23.10
CA ASN A 253 3.38 -11.73 23.02
C ASN A 253 2.77 -11.96 21.63
N ASP A 254 3.38 -11.40 20.59
CA ASP A 254 2.98 -11.66 19.21
C ASP A 254 4.20 -11.49 18.29
N LEU A 255 4.90 -12.60 18.06
CA LEU A 255 6.04 -12.63 17.12
C LEU A 255 5.58 -12.39 15.68
N SER A 256 4.35 -12.80 15.35
CA SER A 256 3.86 -12.78 13.98
C SER A 256 3.65 -11.37 13.45
N SER A 257 3.24 -10.44 14.33
CA SER A 257 3.06 -9.03 13.98
C SER A 257 4.34 -8.40 13.42
N SER A 258 5.43 -8.36 14.18
CA SER A 258 6.68 -7.75 13.68
C SER A 258 7.31 -8.57 12.56
N MET A 259 7.20 -9.90 12.60
CA MET A 259 7.73 -10.78 11.56
C MET A 259 7.12 -10.48 10.20
N TYR A 260 5.79 -10.45 10.11
CA TYR A 260 5.10 -10.17 8.85
C TYR A 260 5.12 -8.69 8.50
N SER A 261 5.19 -7.78 9.48
CA SER A 261 5.46 -6.36 9.21
C SER A 261 6.82 -6.19 8.51
N VAL A 262 7.90 -6.79 8.99
CA VAL A 262 9.22 -6.71 8.34
C VAL A 262 9.21 -7.34 6.95
N ILE A 263 8.49 -8.46 6.76
CA ILE A 263 8.38 -9.09 5.43
C ILE A 263 7.54 -8.22 4.47
N HIS A 264 6.46 -7.62 4.96
CA HIS A 264 5.58 -6.75 4.18
C HIS A 264 6.31 -5.48 3.74
N GLU A 265 6.86 -4.73 4.69
CA GLU A 265 7.64 -3.52 4.41
C GLU A 265 8.93 -3.86 3.63
N GLY A 266 9.52 -5.03 3.88
CA GLY A 266 10.65 -5.53 3.09
C GLY A 266 10.29 -5.75 1.62
N GLY A 267 9.07 -6.19 1.31
CA GLY A 267 8.60 -6.35 -0.06
C GLY A 267 8.41 -5.00 -0.77
N HIS A 268 7.90 -3.99 -0.06
CA HIS A 268 7.91 -2.61 -0.55
C HIS A 268 9.35 -2.11 -0.80
N ALA A 269 10.24 -2.35 0.16
CA ALA A 269 11.63 -1.92 0.06
C ALA A 269 12.35 -2.56 -1.13
N LEU A 270 12.10 -3.85 -1.42
CA LEU A 270 12.68 -4.52 -2.58
C LEU A 270 12.22 -3.92 -3.91
N TYR A 271 11.00 -3.38 -4.00
CA TYR A 271 10.58 -2.61 -5.18
C TYR A 271 11.44 -1.35 -5.32
N GLU A 272 11.54 -0.56 -4.26
CA GLU A 272 12.25 0.72 -4.29
C GLU A 272 13.75 0.56 -4.53
N LEU A 273 14.39 -0.41 -3.87
CA LEU A 273 15.78 -0.82 -4.11
C LEU A 273 16.00 -1.39 -5.52
N GLY A 274 14.94 -1.94 -6.13
CA GLY A 274 14.95 -2.53 -7.46
C GLY A 274 14.84 -1.51 -8.60
N THR A 275 14.53 -0.24 -8.30
CA THR A 275 14.40 0.81 -9.32
C THR A 275 15.71 1.05 -10.08
N GLY A 276 15.59 1.40 -11.37
CA GLY A 276 16.74 1.53 -12.27
C GLY A 276 17.65 2.70 -11.90
N ASP A 277 18.97 2.51 -12.06
CA ASP A 277 19.96 3.57 -11.82
C ASP A 277 19.81 4.74 -12.80
N ASP A 278 19.31 4.46 -14.00
CA ASP A 278 19.11 5.42 -15.09
C ASP A 278 17.94 6.39 -14.86
N ILE A 279 17.06 6.09 -13.90
CA ILE A 279 15.90 6.93 -13.57
C ILE A 279 16.03 7.59 -12.19
N GLN A 280 17.06 7.28 -11.40
CA GLN A 280 17.25 7.87 -10.08
C GLN A 280 17.27 9.40 -10.12
N PHE A 281 16.79 10.02 -9.05
CA PHE A 281 16.70 11.47 -8.90
C PHE A 281 15.75 12.18 -9.90
N THR A 282 14.84 11.42 -10.51
CA THR A 282 13.72 11.95 -11.30
C THR A 282 12.39 11.57 -10.65
N CYS A 283 11.29 12.19 -11.07
CA CYS A 283 9.94 11.83 -10.66
C CYS A 283 9.52 10.40 -11.03
N LEU A 284 10.37 9.66 -11.76
CA LEU A 284 10.16 8.26 -12.16
C LEU A 284 10.68 7.24 -11.15
N ALA A 285 11.57 7.62 -10.22
CA ALA A 285 12.28 6.71 -9.32
C ALA A 285 11.47 6.30 -8.09
N SER A 286 10.28 5.72 -8.30
CA SER A 286 9.46 5.09 -7.26
C SER A 286 8.44 4.14 -7.90
N GLY A 287 7.69 3.40 -7.09
CA GLY A 287 6.57 2.57 -7.55
C GLY A 287 5.56 3.32 -8.43
N ALA A 288 5.00 2.62 -9.42
CA ALA A 288 4.10 3.22 -10.41
C ALA A 288 2.68 3.56 -9.90
N SER A 289 2.19 2.81 -8.91
CA SER A 289 0.88 2.99 -8.29
C SER A 289 0.84 2.33 -6.92
N MET A 290 -0.17 2.66 -6.11
CA MET A 290 -0.34 2.02 -4.81
C MET A 290 -0.64 0.53 -4.93
N GLY A 291 -1.42 0.10 -5.93
CA GLY A 291 -1.73 -1.31 -6.15
C GLY A 291 -0.52 -2.10 -6.61
N LEU A 292 0.34 -1.55 -7.47
CA LEU A 292 1.60 -2.21 -7.82
C LEU A 292 2.56 -2.23 -6.62
N HIS A 293 2.62 -1.15 -5.84
CA HIS A 293 3.48 -1.11 -4.66
C HIS A 293 3.05 -2.15 -3.62
N GLU A 294 1.75 -2.23 -3.32
CA GLU A 294 1.15 -3.26 -2.45
C GLU A 294 1.29 -4.67 -3.03
N SER A 295 1.29 -4.82 -4.35
CA SER A 295 1.53 -6.14 -4.94
C SER A 295 2.89 -6.70 -4.56
N GLN A 296 3.91 -5.85 -4.40
CA GLN A 296 5.24 -6.29 -3.98
C GLN A 296 5.25 -6.67 -2.49
N SER A 297 4.68 -5.85 -1.60
CA SER A 297 4.59 -6.19 -0.18
C SER A 297 3.82 -7.49 0.05
N ARG A 298 2.65 -7.64 -0.57
CA ARG A 298 1.81 -8.85 -0.46
C ARG A 298 2.42 -10.07 -1.15
N PHE A 299 3.19 -9.89 -2.22
CA PHE A 299 3.93 -10.98 -2.85
C PHE A 299 4.91 -11.61 -1.86
N TYR A 300 5.74 -10.79 -1.22
CA TYR A 300 6.70 -11.30 -0.23
C TYR A 300 6.04 -11.73 1.07
N GLU A 301 5.05 -10.99 1.58
CA GLU A 301 4.36 -11.31 2.84
C GLU A 301 3.57 -12.62 2.72
N ASN A 302 2.68 -12.72 1.73
CA ASN A 302 1.67 -13.78 1.68
C ASN A 302 2.07 -14.90 0.73
N LEU A 303 2.40 -14.55 -0.51
CA LEU A 303 2.62 -15.56 -1.55
C LEU A 303 3.90 -16.35 -1.32
N ILE A 304 4.97 -15.65 -0.92
CA ILE A 304 6.23 -16.27 -0.50
C ILE A 304 6.20 -16.52 1.00
N GLY A 305 6.00 -15.49 1.83
CA GLY A 305 6.21 -15.48 3.27
C GLY A 305 5.26 -16.37 4.08
N ARG A 306 4.09 -16.71 3.53
CA ARG A 306 3.14 -17.68 4.11
C ARG A 306 3.08 -18.99 3.33
N SER A 307 4.02 -19.25 2.41
CA SER A 307 4.13 -20.52 1.70
C SER A 307 4.82 -21.59 2.56
N LEU A 308 4.49 -22.87 2.34
CA LEU A 308 5.16 -23.98 3.01
C LEU A 308 6.67 -24.04 2.70
N PRO A 309 7.14 -23.86 1.44
CA PRO A 309 8.56 -23.75 1.14
C PRO A 309 9.27 -22.69 1.98
N PHE A 310 8.72 -21.48 2.08
CA PHE A 310 9.33 -20.43 2.90
C PHE A 310 9.28 -20.77 4.38
N CYS A 311 8.19 -21.34 4.90
CA CYS A 311 8.13 -21.78 6.30
C CYS A 311 9.23 -22.80 6.66
N ARG A 312 9.67 -23.64 5.70
CA ARG A 312 10.80 -24.55 5.88
C ARG A 312 12.14 -23.83 5.99
N ALA A 313 12.33 -22.76 5.24
CA ALA A 313 13.52 -21.91 5.33
C ALA A 313 13.51 -21.00 6.57
N LEU A 314 12.33 -20.49 6.94
CA LEU A 314 12.13 -19.53 8.02
C LEU A 314 12.23 -20.17 9.42
N LEU A 315 11.66 -21.35 9.63
CA LEU A 315 11.61 -21.98 10.94
C LEU A 315 13.01 -22.18 11.58
N PRO A 316 14.06 -22.62 10.86
CA PRO A 316 15.43 -22.65 11.38
C PRO A 316 15.91 -21.28 11.89
N VAL A 317 15.60 -20.20 11.18
CA VAL A 317 15.98 -18.83 11.55
C VAL A 317 15.27 -18.38 12.83
N ILE A 318 13.96 -18.66 12.94
CA ILE A 318 13.21 -18.37 14.18
C ILE A 318 13.78 -19.18 15.34
N ARG A 319 14.03 -20.48 15.13
CA ARG A 319 14.51 -21.39 16.18
C ARG A 319 15.91 -21.07 16.66
N GLU A 320 16.77 -20.49 15.82
CA GLU A 320 18.09 -20.00 16.24
C GLU A 320 17.97 -18.95 17.34
N ILE A 321 16.98 -18.06 17.24
CA ILE A 321 16.76 -16.97 18.22
C ILE A 321 15.84 -17.40 19.37
N PHE A 322 14.82 -18.23 19.09
CA PHE A 322 13.76 -18.61 20.02
C PHE A 322 13.61 -20.14 20.15
N PRO A 323 14.66 -20.87 20.60
CA PRO A 323 14.66 -22.33 20.60
C PRO A 323 13.62 -22.95 21.54
N ALA A 324 13.36 -22.31 22.68
CA ALA A 324 12.39 -22.81 23.67
C ALA A 324 10.95 -22.67 23.16
N GLN A 325 10.61 -21.51 22.58
CA GLN A 325 9.29 -21.21 22.02
C GLN A 325 8.99 -22.09 20.80
N MET A 326 10.00 -22.40 19.98
CA MET A 326 9.87 -23.22 18.77
C MET A 326 10.15 -24.72 18.98
N ALA A 327 10.20 -25.17 20.23
CA ALA A 327 10.40 -26.57 20.57
C ALA A 327 9.22 -27.42 20.09
N GLY A 328 9.49 -28.43 19.25
CA GLY A 328 8.47 -29.32 18.69
C GLY A 328 7.59 -28.71 17.59
N VAL A 329 7.81 -27.45 17.19
CA VAL A 329 7.13 -26.84 16.04
C VAL A 329 7.70 -27.42 14.74
N THR A 330 6.85 -27.83 13.80
CA THR A 330 7.27 -28.26 12.46
C THR A 330 6.96 -27.18 11.41
N PRO A 331 7.57 -27.22 10.21
CA PRO A 331 7.24 -26.28 9.13
C PRO A 331 5.75 -26.29 8.77
N GLU A 332 5.09 -27.46 8.81
CA GLU A 332 3.66 -27.60 8.54
C GLU A 332 2.81 -26.96 9.64
N MET A 333 3.24 -27.04 10.90
CA MET A 333 2.57 -26.34 12.01
C MET A 333 2.71 -24.82 11.86
N LEU A 334 3.90 -24.33 11.50
CA LEU A 334 4.12 -22.92 11.22
C LEU A 334 3.27 -22.45 10.04
N TYR A 335 3.29 -23.19 8.92
CA TYR A 335 2.49 -22.92 7.72
C TYR A 335 0.99 -22.86 8.04
N ALA A 336 0.46 -23.79 8.82
CA ALA A 336 -0.94 -23.75 9.23
C ALA A 336 -1.24 -22.55 10.14
N ALA A 337 -0.36 -22.26 11.11
CA ALA A 337 -0.55 -21.15 12.06
C ALA A 337 -0.55 -19.77 11.40
N VAL A 338 0.38 -19.53 10.47
CA VAL A 338 0.49 -18.25 9.75
C VAL A 338 -0.56 -18.08 8.64
N ASN A 339 -1.33 -19.14 8.36
CA ASN A 339 -2.50 -19.10 7.48
C ASN A 339 -3.80 -19.43 8.26
N LYS A 340 -3.82 -19.13 9.56
CA LYS A 340 -5.06 -19.09 10.34
C LYS A 340 -6.03 -18.11 9.65
N SER A 341 -7.30 -18.50 9.51
CA SER A 341 -8.31 -17.70 8.86
C SER A 341 -9.63 -17.79 9.61
N GLU A 342 -10.14 -16.63 9.97
CA GLU A 342 -11.41 -16.47 10.67
C GLU A 342 -12.02 -15.11 10.32
N PRO A 343 -13.33 -15.03 10.09
CA PRO A 343 -13.99 -13.75 9.94
C PRO A 343 -13.77 -12.86 11.17
N SER A 344 -13.29 -11.64 10.95
CA SER A 344 -12.99 -10.67 12.01
C SER A 344 -13.52 -9.28 11.66
N LEU A 345 -13.38 -8.33 12.59
CA LEU A 345 -13.90 -6.96 12.40
C LEU A 345 -12.84 -6.00 11.84
N ILE A 346 -11.58 -6.16 12.26
CA ILE A 346 -10.50 -5.20 12.05
C ILE A 346 -9.73 -5.56 10.78
N ARG A 347 -9.80 -4.72 9.75
CA ARG A 347 -9.18 -4.97 8.44
C ARG A 347 -7.67 -5.21 8.53
N THR A 348 -6.94 -4.42 9.32
CA THR A 348 -5.48 -4.54 9.44
C THR A 348 -5.03 -5.83 10.13
N GLU A 349 -5.94 -6.51 10.83
CA GLU A 349 -5.72 -7.80 11.50
C GLU A 349 -6.35 -8.96 10.74
N ALA A 350 -7.02 -8.70 9.62
CA ALA A 350 -7.70 -9.71 8.82
C ALA A 350 -6.69 -10.62 8.12
N ASP A 351 -7.02 -11.91 8.06
CA ASP A 351 -6.21 -12.89 7.38
C ASP A 351 -6.32 -12.78 5.84
N GLU A 352 -5.44 -13.48 5.13
CA GLU A 352 -5.34 -13.42 3.68
C GLU A 352 -6.65 -13.77 2.94
N LEU A 353 -7.47 -14.68 3.47
CA LEU A 353 -8.73 -15.08 2.84
C LEU A 353 -9.82 -14.02 3.02
N THR A 354 -9.87 -13.37 4.20
CA THR A 354 -10.94 -12.44 4.56
C THR A 354 -10.62 -10.99 4.19
N TYR A 355 -9.34 -10.60 4.14
CA TYR A 355 -8.88 -9.23 3.91
C TYR A 355 -9.50 -8.55 2.68
N GLY A 356 -9.59 -9.26 1.55
CA GLY A 356 -10.20 -8.75 0.32
C GLY A 356 -11.67 -8.32 0.50
N ASN A 357 -12.44 -9.01 1.35
CA ASN A 357 -13.82 -8.65 1.66
C ASN A 357 -13.90 -7.35 2.49
N HIS A 358 -12.95 -7.10 3.40
CA HIS A 358 -12.91 -5.83 4.14
C HIS A 358 -12.68 -4.64 3.20
N VAL A 359 -11.77 -4.80 2.23
CA VAL A 359 -11.50 -3.79 1.19
C VAL A 359 -12.72 -3.57 0.30
N MET A 360 -13.36 -4.66 -0.16
CA MET A 360 -14.58 -4.60 -0.95
C MET A 360 -15.69 -3.81 -0.25
N ILE A 361 -15.90 -4.04 1.05
CA ILE A 361 -16.93 -3.32 1.82
C ILE A 361 -16.66 -1.81 1.78
N ARG A 362 -15.41 -1.38 1.96
CA ARG A 362 -15.05 0.04 1.88
C ARG A 362 -15.26 0.61 0.48
N TYR A 363 -14.92 -0.15 -0.55
CA TYR A 363 -15.21 0.23 -1.94
C TYR A 363 -16.71 0.44 -2.18
N GLU A 364 -17.56 -0.48 -1.74
CA GLU A 364 -19.03 -0.34 -1.84
C GLU A 364 -19.54 0.86 -1.02
N MET A 365 -18.99 1.09 0.17
CA MET A 365 -19.32 2.24 1.00
C MET A 365 -18.94 3.57 0.35
N GLU A 366 -17.76 3.66 -0.25
CA GLU A 366 -17.33 4.85 -0.98
C GLU A 366 -18.20 5.12 -2.20
N LYS A 367 -18.60 4.09 -2.95
CA LYS A 367 -19.58 4.26 -4.05
C LYS A 367 -20.87 4.90 -3.55
N LEU A 368 -21.39 4.47 -2.40
CA LEU A 368 -22.59 5.05 -1.78
C LEU A 368 -22.35 6.50 -1.34
N MET A 369 -21.20 6.80 -0.71
CA MET A 369 -20.83 8.16 -0.31
C MET A 369 -20.77 9.12 -1.51
N PHE A 370 -20.28 8.67 -2.66
CA PHE A 370 -20.10 9.52 -3.84
C PHE A 370 -21.25 9.50 -4.84
N SER A 371 -22.18 8.54 -4.77
CA SER A 371 -23.40 8.56 -5.60
C SER A 371 -24.40 9.62 -5.14
N GLY A 372 -24.40 9.96 -3.84
CA GLY A 372 -25.33 10.91 -3.24
C GLY A 372 -26.69 10.30 -2.85
N ASP A 373 -26.84 8.97 -2.96
CA ASP A 373 -28.09 8.28 -2.68
C ASP A 373 -28.33 7.99 -1.19
N VAL A 374 -27.30 8.13 -0.34
CA VAL A 374 -27.37 7.86 1.10
C VAL A 374 -26.87 9.06 1.91
N LYS A 375 -27.47 9.28 3.08
CA LYS A 375 -26.97 10.29 4.02
C LYS A 375 -25.80 9.73 4.82
N VAL A 376 -24.86 10.60 5.19
CA VAL A 376 -23.70 10.23 6.02
C VAL A 376 -24.13 9.60 7.35
N ALA A 377 -25.26 10.02 7.92
CA ALA A 377 -25.82 9.45 9.14
C ALA A 377 -26.28 7.98 9.01
N GLU A 378 -26.52 7.48 7.79
CA GLU A 378 -26.99 6.11 7.52
C GLU A 378 -25.83 5.11 7.34
N LEU A 379 -24.60 5.62 7.13
CA LEU A 379 -23.42 4.79 6.83
C LEU A 379 -23.10 3.73 7.88
N PRO A 380 -23.21 3.96 9.21
CA PRO A 380 -22.94 2.92 10.21
C PRO A 380 -23.86 1.70 10.06
N GLY A 381 -25.14 1.94 9.77
CA GLY A 381 -26.12 0.86 9.56
C GLY A 381 -25.79 0.01 8.34
N LEU A 382 -25.45 0.66 7.22
CA LEU A 382 -25.07 0.01 5.97
C LEU A 382 -23.77 -0.78 6.12
N TRP A 383 -22.79 -0.22 6.82
CA TRP A 383 -21.54 -0.91 7.16
C TRP A 383 -21.81 -2.20 7.92
N ASN A 384 -22.63 -2.13 8.97
CA ASN A 384 -22.97 -3.27 9.82
C ASN A 384 -23.71 -4.36 9.04
N GLU A 385 -24.62 -3.96 8.13
CA GLU A 385 -25.29 -4.90 7.23
C GLU A 385 -24.30 -5.61 6.29
N MET A 386 -23.37 -4.87 5.68
CA MET A 386 -22.38 -5.44 4.77
C MET A 386 -21.42 -6.40 5.48
N TYR A 387 -20.94 -6.07 6.69
CA TYR A 387 -20.10 -6.97 7.49
C TYR A 387 -20.84 -8.26 7.86
N ARG A 388 -22.10 -8.16 8.30
CA ARG A 388 -22.93 -9.35 8.57
C ARG A 388 -23.10 -10.20 7.31
N LYS A 389 -23.42 -9.57 6.18
CA LYS A 389 -23.72 -10.26 4.93
C LYS A 389 -22.51 -10.93 4.29
N TYR A 390 -21.35 -10.28 4.30
CA TYR A 390 -20.18 -10.71 3.53
C TYR A 390 -19.08 -11.36 4.37
N LEU A 391 -19.09 -11.20 5.69
CA LEU A 391 -18.16 -11.84 6.61
C LEU A 391 -18.87 -12.71 7.66
N GLY A 392 -20.18 -12.56 7.86
CA GLY A 392 -20.91 -13.33 8.87
C GLY A 392 -20.67 -12.87 10.31
N VAL A 393 -20.14 -11.65 10.50
CA VAL A 393 -19.82 -11.08 11.82
C VAL A 393 -20.77 -9.95 12.19
N GLU A 394 -21.13 -9.88 13.46
CA GLU A 394 -21.90 -8.79 14.03
C GLU A 394 -20.96 -7.67 14.47
N VAL A 395 -21.22 -6.45 14.01
CA VAL A 395 -20.48 -5.26 14.44
C VAL A 395 -21.10 -4.74 15.74
N PRO A 396 -20.38 -4.76 16.87
CA PRO A 396 -20.95 -4.44 18.17
C PRO A 396 -21.00 -2.94 18.47
N ASP A 397 -20.12 -2.15 17.83
CA ASP A 397 -19.96 -0.72 18.08
C ASP A 397 -19.27 -0.03 16.88
N ASP A 398 -19.41 1.30 16.75
CA ASP A 398 -18.86 2.08 15.63
C ASP A 398 -17.32 2.09 15.64
N ARG A 399 -16.70 2.04 16.83
CA ARG A 399 -15.24 1.94 17.01
C ARG A 399 -14.66 0.72 16.29
N ARG A 400 -15.32 -0.43 16.38
CA ARG A 400 -14.97 -1.67 15.65
C ARG A 400 -15.71 -1.79 14.30
N GLY A 401 -16.57 -0.83 14.01
CA GLY A 401 -17.32 -0.68 12.76
C GLY A 401 -16.71 0.40 11.87
N ILE A 402 -17.57 1.36 11.47
CA ILE A 402 -17.28 2.45 10.52
C ILE A 402 -16.08 3.33 10.92
N LEU A 403 -15.76 3.45 12.22
CA LEU A 403 -14.65 4.27 12.73
C LEU A 403 -13.32 3.50 12.80
N GLN A 404 -13.26 2.24 12.40
CA GLN A 404 -12.06 1.42 12.62
C GLN A 404 -10.81 1.95 11.88
N ASP A 405 -10.99 2.54 10.70
CA ASP A 405 -9.93 3.04 9.84
C ASP A 405 -9.89 4.58 9.78
N SER A 406 -8.69 5.15 9.77
CA SER A 406 -8.46 6.61 9.74
C SER A 406 -8.57 7.23 8.34
N HIS A 407 -8.50 6.43 7.28
CA HIS A 407 -8.39 6.87 5.88
C HIS A 407 -9.37 7.98 5.49
N TRP A 408 -10.67 7.78 5.79
CA TRP A 408 -11.69 8.77 5.46
C TRP A 408 -11.60 10.05 6.28
N SER A 409 -11.00 10.02 7.47
CA SER A 409 -10.74 11.23 8.28
C SER A 409 -9.65 12.13 7.66
N GLY A 410 -8.74 11.56 6.88
CA GLY A 410 -7.76 12.28 6.07
C GLY A 410 -8.19 12.51 4.61
N GLY A 411 -9.41 12.11 4.25
CA GLY A 411 -9.97 12.23 2.91
C GLY A 411 -9.33 11.31 1.85
N ALA A 412 -8.73 10.19 2.26
CA ALA A 412 -8.15 9.19 1.35
C ALA A 412 -9.22 8.26 0.76
N PHE A 413 -10.13 8.82 -0.05
CA PHE A 413 -11.17 8.05 -0.76
C PHE A 413 -10.66 7.49 -2.08
N GLY A 414 -11.08 6.28 -2.45
CA GLY A 414 -10.56 5.58 -3.64
C GLY A 414 -9.22 4.88 -3.41
N TYR A 415 -8.68 4.97 -2.19
CA TYR A 415 -7.41 4.37 -1.81
C TYR A 415 -7.55 2.87 -1.53
N PHE A 416 -8.59 2.46 -0.78
CA PHE A 416 -8.74 1.08 -0.31
C PHE A 416 -8.64 0.02 -1.42
N PRO A 417 -9.23 0.20 -2.62
CA PRO A 417 -9.15 -0.81 -3.68
C PRO A 417 -7.73 -1.21 -4.07
N SER A 418 -6.76 -0.30 -3.95
CA SER A 418 -5.34 -0.60 -4.21
C SER A 418 -4.82 -1.78 -3.39
N TYR A 419 -5.31 -1.95 -2.16
CA TYR A 419 -4.93 -3.06 -1.30
C TYR A 419 -5.32 -4.44 -1.83
N ALA A 420 -6.56 -4.57 -2.31
CA ALA A 420 -7.05 -5.83 -2.87
C ALA A 420 -6.47 -6.09 -4.26
N LEU A 421 -6.31 -5.03 -5.07
CA LEU A 421 -5.62 -5.13 -6.36
C LEU A 421 -4.18 -5.62 -6.18
N GLY A 422 -3.44 -5.08 -5.21
CA GLY A 422 -2.07 -5.53 -4.95
C GLY A 422 -1.98 -7.02 -4.67
N SER A 423 -2.84 -7.54 -3.79
CA SER A 423 -2.93 -8.97 -3.52
C SER A 423 -3.23 -9.80 -4.78
N ALA A 424 -4.13 -9.31 -5.63
CA ALA A 424 -4.53 -10.02 -6.84
C ALA A 424 -3.47 -9.98 -7.95
N TYR A 425 -2.82 -8.84 -8.16
CA TYR A 425 -1.70 -8.67 -9.08
C TYR A 425 -0.56 -9.62 -8.73
N GLY A 426 -0.21 -9.72 -7.44
CA GLY A 426 0.83 -10.62 -6.95
C GLY A 426 0.58 -12.09 -7.34
N VAL A 427 -0.67 -12.57 -7.26
CA VAL A 427 -0.99 -13.97 -7.63
C VAL A 427 -0.77 -14.23 -9.10
N GLN A 428 -1.18 -13.30 -9.97
CA GLN A 428 -1.02 -13.48 -11.41
C GLN A 428 0.46 -13.32 -11.82
N MET A 429 1.21 -12.43 -11.17
CA MET A 429 2.66 -12.33 -11.30
C MET A 429 3.36 -13.62 -10.88
N LEU A 430 2.98 -14.22 -9.76
CA LEU A 430 3.52 -15.51 -9.32
C LEU A 430 3.25 -16.60 -10.36
N THR A 431 2.04 -16.65 -10.92
CA THR A 431 1.67 -17.63 -11.95
C THR A 431 2.52 -17.49 -13.22
N ALA A 432 2.90 -16.27 -13.59
CA ALA A 432 3.85 -16.03 -14.69
C ALA A 432 5.28 -16.42 -14.29
N MET A 433 5.72 -16.01 -13.09
CA MET A 433 7.04 -16.30 -12.55
C MET A 433 7.32 -17.80 -12.43
N GLU A 434 6.35 -18.61 -12.01
CA GLU A 434 6.49 -20.08 -11.92
C GLU A 434 6.78 -20.74 -13.29
N LYS A 435 6.36 -20.11 -14.39
CA LYS A 435 6.66 -20.60 -15.75
C LYS A 435 8.08 -20.21 -16.17
N ASP A 436 8.49 -18.99 -15.82
CA ASP A 436 9.80 -18.44 -16.19
C ASP A 436 10.94 -18.96 -15.29
N VAL A 437 10.63 -19.36 -14.06
CA VAL A 437 11.58 -19.82 -13.03
C VAL A 437 11.16 -21.21 -12.50
N PRO A 438 11.43 -22.31 -13.22
CA PRO A 438 10.91 -23.63 -12.88
C PRO A 438 11.38 -24.20 -11.53
N ASP A 439 12.51 -23.73 -10.99
CA ASP A 439 13.07 -24.15 -9.71
C ASP A 439 12.72 -23.19 -8.54
N LEU A 440 11.84 -22.20 -8.77
CA LEU A 440 11.48 -21.14 -7.81
C LEU A 440 11.26 -21.66 -6.38
N TRP A 441 10.33 -22.60 -6.20
CA TRP A 441 9.98 -23.11 -4.88
C TRP A 441 11.10 -23.92 -4.22
N GLN A 442 11.93 -24.61 -5.01
CA GLN A 442 13.09 -25.35 -4.51
C GLN A 442 14.17 -24.42 -3.98
N ARG A 443 14.28 -23.21 -4.56
CA ARG A 443 15.19 -22.14 -4.12
C ARG A 443 14.66 -21.46 -2.86
N ILE A 444 13.36 -21.12 -2.84
CA ILE A 444 12.69 -20.54 -1.66
C ILE A 444 12.80 -21.48 -0.45
N GLU A 445 12.61 -22.79 -0.63
CA GLU A 445 12.76 -23.77 0.46
C GLU A 445 14.16 -23.80 1.09
N LYS A 446 15.18 -23.39 0.32
CA LYS A 446 16.58 -23.27 0.78
C LYS A 446 16.92 -21.87 1.31
N GLY A 447 15.94 -20.97 1.38
CA GLY A 447 16.11 -19.59 1.83
C GLY A 447 16.71 -18.66 0.76
N ASP A 448 16.64 -19.04 -0.52
CA ASP A 448 17.14 -18.22 -1.62
C ASP A 448 15.97 -17.57 -2.39
N LEU A 449 15.72 -16.30 -2.09
CA LEU A 449 14.72 -15.47 -2.78
C LEU A 449 15.28 -14.69 -3.98
N SER A 450 16.57 -14.84 -4.29
CA SER A 450 17.21 -14.07 -5.36
C SER A 450 16.56 -14.28 -6.73
N PRO A 451 16.09 -15.49 -7.12
CA PRO A 451 15.44 -15.68 -8.42
C PRO A 451 14.12 -14.91 -8.54
N ALA A 452 13.30 -14.91 -7.49
CA ALA A 452 12.03 -14.16 -7.46
C ALA A 452 12.29 -12.65 -7.56
N THR A 453 13.23 -12.16 -6.77
CA THR A 453 13.60 -10.74 -6.72
C THR A 453 14.20 -10.26 -8.05
N ALA A 454 15.05 -11.07 -8.68
CA ALA A 454 15.61 -10.76 -9.99
C ALA A 454 14.53 -10.70 -11.08
N TRP A 455 13.57 -11.63 -11.06
CA TRP A 455 12.46 -11.64 -12.01
C TRP A 455 11.57 -10.39 -11.83
N LEU A 456 11.20 -10.04 -10.60
CA LEU A 456 10.42 -8.84 -10.33
C LEU A 456 11.19 -7.56 -10.69
N LYS A 457 12.51 -7.54 -10.47
CA LYS A 457 13.35 -6.41 -10.89
C LYS A 457 13.36 -6.22 -12.40
N GLU A 458 13.50 -7.30 -13.15
CA GLU A 458 13.51 -7.27 -14.62
C GLU A 458 12.16 -6.83 -15.20
N LYS A 459 11.06 -7.37 -14.66
CA LYS A 459 9.72 -7.19 -15.22
C LYS A 459 9.00 -5.95 -14.69
N ILE A 460 9.34 -5.47 -13.50
CA ILE A 460 8.60 -4.42 -12.80
C ILE A 460 9.54 -3.35 -12.24
N HIS A 461 10.43 -3.73 -11.31
CA HIS A 461 11.05 -2.73 -10.43
C HIS A 461 11.90 -1.71 -11.18
N ARG A 462 12.72 -2.17 -12.13
CA ARG A 462 13.67 -1.32 -12.87
C ARG A 462 13.01 -0.13 -13.58
N PHE A 463 11.72 -0.24 -13.90
CA PHE A 463 11.01 0.76 -14.69
C PHE A 463 10.50 1.94 -13.84
N GLY A 464 10.39 1.79 -12.52
CA GLY A 464 9.74 2.81 -11.68
C GLY A 464 8.41 3.27 -12.28
N ARG A 465 8.27 4.57 -12.57
CA ARG A 465 7.08 5.18 -13.22
C ARG A 465 7.24 5.43 -14.73
N VAL A 466 8.27 4.86 -15.37
CA VAL A 466 8.51 4.96 -16.83
C VAL A 466 7.32 4.39 -17.61
N LEU A 467 6.82 3.24 -17.17
CA LEU A 467 5.64 2.59 -17.73
C LEU A 467 4.42 2.91 -16.85
N THR A 468 3.23 2.93 -17.44
CA THR A 468 1.99 3.03 -16.66
C THR A 468 1.74 1.76 -15.86
N PRO A 469 0.90 1.80 -14.80
CA PRO A 469 0.58 0.60 -14.03
C PRO A 469 0.05 -0.55 -14.88
N ALA A 470 -0.84 -0.26 -15.82
CA ALA A 470 -1.36 -1.25 -16.76
C ALA A 470 -0.27 -1.86 -17.65
N GLN A 471 0.65 -1.04 -18.15
CA GLN A 471 1.78 -1.51 -18.97
C GLN A 471 2.75 -2.38 -18.16
N LEU A 472 3.04 -2.02 -16.90
CA LEU A 472 3.89 -2.85 -16.02
C LEU A 472 3.23 -4.18 -15.70
N LEU A 473 1.94 -4.15 -15.40
CA LEU A 473 1.18 -5.36 -15.13
C LEU A 473 1.21 -6.26 -16.36
N GLU A 474 0.87 -5.76 -17.55
CA GLU A 474 0.94 -6.50 -18.82
C GLU A 474 2.35 -7.04 -19.10
N ASN A 475 3.40 -6.25 -18.88
CA ASN A 475 4.80 -6.66 -19.04
C ASN A 475 5.19 -7.82 -18.11
N SER A 476 4.62 -7.87 -16.90
CA SER A 476 4.90 -8.93 -15.93
C SER A 476 4.07 -10.19 -16.14
N ILE A 477 2.79 -10.09 -16.49
CA ILE A 477 1.88 -11.24 -16.59
C ILE A 477 1.71 -11.80 -18.01
N GLY A 478 2.11 -11.03 -19.04
CA GLY A 478 2.06 -11.43 -20.45
C GLY A 478 0.65 -11.48 -21.05
N GLY A 479 -0.32 -10.78 -20.46
CA GLY A 479 -1.72 -10.77 -20.89
C GLY A 479 -2.61 -9.84 -20.05
N PRO A 480 -3.94 -9.90 -20.19
CA PRO A 480 -4.86 -9.10 -19.39
C PRO A 480 -4.91 -9.59 -17.92
N PHE A 481 -5.23 -8.68 -17.00
CA PHE A 481 -5.53 -9.04 -15.63
C PHE A 481 -6.80 -9.89 -15.53
N ASP A 482 -6.73 -10.99 -14.80
CA ASP A 482 -7.85 -11.90 -14.57
C ASP A 482 -8.14 -12.00 -13.07
N PRO A 483 -9.29 -11.46 -12.60
CA PRO A 483 -9.66 -11.49 -11.18
C PRO A 483 -9.85 -12.91 -10.63
N THR A 484 -10.11 -13.90 -11.51
CA THR A 484 -10.33 -15.29 -11.09
C THR A 484 -9.06 -15.96 -10.59
N CYS A 485 -7.88 -15.56 -11.08
CA CYS A 485 -6.60 -16.10 -10.62
C CYS A 485 -6.44 -15.92 -9.10
N TYR A 486 -6.76 -14.73 -8.58
CA TYR A 486 -6.70 -14.44 -7.15
C TYR A 486 -7.69 -15.27 -6.34
N THR A 487 -8.95 -15.34 -6.79
CA THR A 487 -9.97 -16.09 -6.05
C THR A 487 -9.73 -17.59 -6.07
N ASP A 488 -9.21 -18.12 -7.17
CA ASP A 488 -8.91 -19.55 -7.32
C ASP A 488 -7.70 -19.95 -6.47
N TYR A 489 -6.68 -19.09 -6.41
CA TYR A 489 -5.53 -19.26 -5.52
C TYR A 489 -5.98 -19.39 -4.05
N LEU A 490 -6.76 -18.44 -3.55
CA LEU A 490 -7.25 -18.46 -2.18
C LEU A 490 -8.18 -19.65 -1.93
N THR A 491 -9.10 -19.90 -2.85
CA THR A 491 -10.03 -21.05 -2.75
C THR A 491 -9.27 -22.36 -2.61
N ARG A 492 -8.27 -22.60 -3.48
CA ARG A 492 -7.43 -23.81 -3.43
C ARG A 492 -6.65 -23.89 -2.11
N LYS A 493 -5.91 -22.83 -1.76
CA LYS A 493 -5.07 -22.79 -0.56
C LYS A 493 -5.86 -23.09 0.72
N PHE A 494 -7.01 -22.44 0.90
CA PHE A 494 -7.81 -22.58 2.11
C PHE A 494 -8.68 -23.84 2.10
N THR A 495 -9.08 -24.35 0.93
CA THR A 495 -9.69 -25.69 0.81
C THR A 495 -8.74 -26.78 1.28
N ASP A 496 -7.47 -26.71 0.86
CA ASP A 496 -6.44 -27.69 1.25
C ASP A 496 -6.10 -27.60 2.75
N LEU A 497 -5.90 -26.37 3.27
CA LEU A 497 -5.57 -26.12 4.68
C LEU A 497 -6.67 -26.58 5.65
N TYR A 498 -7.93 -26.28 5.32
CA TYR A 498 -9.08 -26.56 6.20
C TYR A 498 -9.85 -27.84 5.85
N ARG A 499 -9.40 -28.56 4.81
CA ARG A 499 -10.00 -29.82 4.35
C ARG A 499 -11.51 -29.68 4.15
N LEU A 500 -11.88 -28.71 3.30
CA LEU A 500 -13.29 -28.37 3.05
C LEU A 500 -14.03 -29.49 2.32
#